data_AF-A0A258JMW4-F1
#
_entry.id   AF-A0A258JMW4-F1
#
_cell.length_a   1.000
_cell.length_b   1.000
_cell.length_c   1.000
_cell.angle_alpha   90.00
_cell.angle_beta   90.00
_cell.angle_gamma   90.00
#
_symmetry.space_group_name_H-M   'P 1'
#
loop_
_entity.id
_entity.type
_entity.pdbx_description
1 polymer ?
#
loop_
_entity_poly.entity_id
_entity_poly.type
_entity_poly.pdbx_seq_one_letter_code
_entity_poly.pdbx_strand_id
1 'polypeptide(L)'
;DGYQLLIEELPKEKLVLVGKKIKGITGDYAAVYENFEEDIYNALEEALEQLSKYHTLKLIFPVNSYFPKEIVKGFENFCYNYAFNFKIVSNLDEEEVGEGEVYINLMEEDLVKILDKIIRLDLTVGKQVGLISYNETPLKNYIMNGLTTISTDFKTMGITAANLVLNNSKEHIENPFKLILRGSL
;
A
#
# COMPACT_ATOMS: atom_id res chain seq x y z
N ASP A 1 -5.64 16.36 13.36
CA ASP A 1 -4.34 16.98 13.01
C ASP A 1 -3.71 17.77 14.16
N GLY A 2 -3.35 17.10 15.25
CA GLY A 2 -2.66 17.73 16.39
C GLY A 2 -1.14 17.65 16.34
N TYR A 3 -0.59 16.61 15.70
CA TYR A 3 0.86 16.36 15.66
C TYR A 3 1.60 17.30 14.70
N GLN A 4 0.94 17.86 13.68
CA GLN A 4 1.57 18.79 12.74
C GLN A 4 2.09 20.04 13.46
N LEU A 5 1.30 20.62 14.37
CA LEU A 5 1.71 21.80 15.13
C LEU A 5 2.93 21.51 16.01
N LEU A 6 2.96 20.34 16.64
CA LEU A 6 4.10 19.89 17.45
C LEU A 6 5.37 19.71 16.61
N ILE A 7 5.24 19.17 15.40
CA ILE A 7 6.38 19.00 14.48
C ILE A 7 6.84 20.36 13.94
N GLU A 8 5.92 21.32 13.77
CA GLU A 8 6.26 22.65 13.27
C GLU A 8 7.12 23.44 14.24
N GLU A 9 6.95 23.21 15.56
CA GLU A 9 7.75 23.80 16.63
C GLU A 9 9.18 23.22 16.75
N LEU A 10 9.48 22.11 16.07
CA LEU A 10 10.81 21.50 16.12
C LEU A 10 11.83 22.32 15.31
N PRO A 11 13.09 22.44 15.79
CA PRO A 11 14.16 23.08 15.02
C PRO A 11 14.37 22.37 13.67
N LYS A 12 14.14 23.09 12.57
CA LYS A 12 14.09 22.52 11.21
C LYS A 12 15.41 21.91 10.79
N GLU A 13 16.51 22.51 11.23
CA GLU A 13 17.86 22.01 10.98
C GLU A 13 18.13 20.66 11.65
N LYS A 14 17.35 20.29 12.68
CA LYS A 14 17.42 18.99 13.39
C LYS A 14 16.29 18.03 13.01
N LEU A 15 15.42 18.43 12.10
CA LEU A 15 14.23 17.67 11.74
C LEU A 15 14.49 16.80 10.51
N VAL A 16 14.15 15.52 10.63
CA VAL A 16 14.03 14.57 9.51
C VAL A 16 12.68 13.90 9.58
N LEU A 17 11.86 14.04 8.55
CA LEU A 17 10.59 13.31 8.44
C LEU A 17 10.81 12.00 7.68
N VAL A 18 10.25 10.91 8.20
CA VAL A 18 10.41 9.57 7.63
C VAL A 18 9.03 8.93 7.43
N GLY A 19 8.80 8.31 6.27
CA GLY A 19 7.61 7.53 5.95
C GLY A 19 6.50 8.36 5.31
N LYS A 20 6.02 9.43 5.96
CA LYS A 20 4.91 10.25 5.43
C LYS A 20 5.28 11.71 5.27
N LYS A 21 4.95 12.28 4.12
CA LYS A 21 4.99 13.73 3.91
C LYS A 21 3.83 14.40 4.65
N ILE A 22 4.15 15.29 5.58
CA ILE A 22 3.17 16.04 6.36
C ILE A 22 2.94 17.38 5.68
N LYS A 23 1.70 17.64 5.24
CA LYS A 23 1.34 18.92 4.63
C LYS A 23 1.45 20.04 5.67
N GLY A 24 1.91 21.21 5.23
CA GLY A 24 1.96 22.42 6.05
C GLY A 24 3.10 22.45 7.09
N ILE A 25 4.09 21.56 6.99
CA ILE A 25 5.38 21.77 7.63
C ILE A 25 6.18 22.76 6.77
N THR A 26 6.65 23.85 7.36
CA THR A 26 7.40 24.89 6.64
C THR A 26 8.88 24.90 7.03
N GLY A 27 9.68 25.68 6.29
CA GLY A 27 11.12 25.79 6.50
C GLY A 27 11.94 24.71 5.81
N ASP A 28 13.24 24.69 6.11
CA ASP A 28 14.24 23.84 5.46
C ASP A 28 14.56 22.63 6.35
N TYR A 29 14.05 21.46 5.98
CA TYR A 29 14.16 20.21 6.75
C TYR A 29 14.35 19.03 5.80
N ALA A 30 14.82 17.89 6.29
CA ALA A 30 15.01 16.72 5.45
C ALA A 30 13.78 15.80 5.47
N ALA A 31 13.48 15.12 4.38
CA ALA A 31 12.41 14.13 4.35
C ALA A 31 12.72 12.95 3.43
N VAL A 32 12.36 11.74 3.87
CA VAL A 32 12.18 10.59 3.00
C VAL A 32 10.80 9.99 3.22
N TYR A 33 10.00 9.87 2.18
CA TYR A 33 8.57 9.56 2.33
C TYR A 33 8.00 8.74 1.18
N GLU A 34 6.85 8.12 1.43
CA GLU A 34 6.02 7.46 0.42
C GLU A 34 5.04 8.44 -0.20
N ASN A 35 4.78 8.29 -1.50
CA ASN A 35 3.74 8.99 -2.21
C ASN A 35 2.55 8.05 -2.39
N PHE A 36 1.83 7.79 -1.29
CA PHE A 36 0.79 6.76 -1.20
C PHE A 36 -0.26 6.74 -2.33
N GLU A 37 -0.58 7.90 -2.92
CA GLU A 37 -1.52 7.98 -4.04
C GLU A 37 -0.89 7.46 -5.34
N GLU A 38 0.32 7.94 -5.68
CA GLU A 38 1.03 7.51 -6.90
C GLU A 38 1.58 6.08 -6.76
N ASP A 39 2.03 5.70 -5.56
CA ASP A 39 2.64 4.41 -5.26
C ASP A 39 1.69 3.24 -5.58
N ILE A 40 0.46 3.28 -5.04
CA ILE A 40 -0.53 2.23 -5.34
C ILE A 40 -1.00 2.28 -6.79
N TYR A 41 -1.16 3.48 -7.37
CA TYR A 41 -1.59 3.62 -8.76
C TYR A 41 -0.58 2.95 -9.71
N ASN A 42 0.70 3.32 -9.59
CA ASN A 42 1.78 2.83 -10.43
C ASN A 42 1.99 1.32 -10.23
N ALA A 43 1.93 0.85 -8.98
CA ALA A 43 2.06 -0.59 -8.70
C ALA A 43 0.93 -1.44 -9.31
N LEU A 44 -0.30 -0.90 -9.38
CA LEU A 44 -1.40 -1.57 -10.07
C LEU A 44 -1.28 -1.48 -11.59
N GLU A 45 -0.75 -0.38 -12.12
CA GLU A 45 -0.41 -0.24 -13.54
C GLU A 45 0.64 -1.27 -13.98
N GLU A 46 1.68 -1.49 -13.18
CA GLU A 46 2.67 -2.56 -13.42
C GLU A 46 2.05 -3.98 -13.41
N ALA A 47 0.93 -4.17 -12.70
CA ALA A 47 0.22 -5.44 -12.61
C ALA A 47 -0.93 -5.60 -13.64
N LEU A 48 -1.08 -4.67 -14.59
CA LEU A 48 -2.27 -4.58 -15.44
C LEU A 48 -2.54 -5.87 -16.23
N GLU A 49 -1.50 -6.52 -16.75
CA GLU A 49 -1.63 -7.79 -17.49
C GLU A 49 -2.26 -8.87 -16.61
N GLN A 50 -1.77 -9.03 -15.39
CA GLN A 50 -2.28 -10.04 -14.45
C GLN A 50 -3.68 -9.69 -13.95
N LEU A 51 -3.93 -8.41 -13.68
CA LEU A 51 -5.23 -7.89 -13.24
C LEU A 51 -6.31 -8.04 -14.33
N SER A 52 -5.96 -8.03 -15.61
CA SER A 52 -6.91 -8.14 -16.73
C SER A 52 -7.75 -9.42 -16.76
N LYS A 53 -7.34 -10.46 -16.01
CA LYS A 53 -8.08 -11.72 -15.85
C LYS A 53 -9.31 -11.60 -14.94
N TYR A 54 -9.39 -10.51 -14.17
CA TYR A 54 -10.40 -10.28 -13.13
C TYR A 54 -11.28 -9.10 -13.52
N HIS A 55 -12.54 -9.09 -13.07
CA HIS A 55 -13.52 -8.05 -13.42
C HIS A 55 -13.72 -6.97 -12.34
N THR A 56 -13.38 -7.27 -11.08
CA THR A 56 -13.58 -6.35 -9.94
C THR A 56 -12.36 -6.31 -9.03
N LEU A 57 -11.94 -5.11 -8.65
CA LEU A 57 -10.90 -4.90 -7.65
C LEU A 57 -11.51 -4.36 -6.36
N LYS A 58 -11.08 -4.89 -5.21
CA LYS A 58 -11.59 -4.49 -3.90
C LYS A 58 -10.45 -4.11 -2.98
N LEU A 59 -10.45 -2.86 -2.50
CA LEU A 59 -9.50 -2.39 -1.51
C LEU A 59 -10.10 -2.55 -0.12
N ILE A 60 -9.45 -3.35 0.73
CA ILE A 60 -9.84 -3.51 2.13
C ILE A 60 -9.29 -2.34 2.92
N PHE A 61 -10.19 -1.44 3.34
CA PHE A 61 -9.85 -0.21 4.05
C PHE A 61 -10.81 -0.01 5.23
N PRO A 62 -10.51 -0.59 6.41
CA PRO A 62 -11.37 -0.45 7.59
C PRO A 62 -11.56 1.01 8.02
N VAL A 63 -12.70 1.33 8.62
CA VAL A 63 -13.03 2.71 9.07
C VAL A 63 -11.98 3.27 10.03
N ASN A 64 -11.39 2.41 10.86
CA ASN A 64 -10.37 2.77 11.85
C ASN A 64 -8.93 2.53 11.34
N SER A 65 -8.74 2.44 10.03
CA SER A 65 -7.42 2.26 9.43
C SER A 65 -6.51 3.45 9.75
N TYR A 66 -5.27 3.14 10.16
CA TYR A 66 -4.21 4.14 10.31
C TYR A 66 -3.55 4.51 8.98
N PHE A 67 -3.90 3.81 7.89
CA PHE A 67 -3.33 4.07 6.59
C PHE A 67 -3.83 5.40 6.00
N PRO A 68 -3.03 6.06 5.15
CA PRO A 68 -3.43 7.31 4.51
C PRO A 68 -4.59 7.11 3.53
N LYS A 69 -5.54 8.05 3.50
CA LYS A 69 -6.68 8.04 2.56
C LYS A 69 -6.22 8.23 1.10
N GLU A 70 -5.01 8.74 0.92
CA GLU A 70 -4.33 8.86 -0.35
C GLU A 70 -4.23 7.51 -1.09
N ILE A 71 -4.11 6.38 -0.37
CA ILE A 71 -4.14 5.03 -0.97
C ILE A 71 -5.49 4.77 -1.67
N VAL A 72 -6.60 5.11 -1.01
CA VAL A 72 -7.95 4.96 -1.59
C VAL A 72 -8.05 5.79 -2.87
N LYS A 73 -7.56 7.03 -2.84
CA LYS A 73 -7.59 7.91 -4.01
C LYS A 73 -6.77 7.36 -5.18
N GLY A 74 -5.56 6.86 -4.93
CA GLY A 74 -4.72 6.25 -5.95
C GLY A 74 -5.35 5.00 -6.56
N PHE A 75 -5.94 4.16 -5.71
CA PHE A 75 -6.68 2.98 -6.12
C PHE A 75 -7.91 3.30 -6.99
N GLU A 76 -8.73 4.26 -6.57
CA GLU A 76 -9.91 4.69 -7.33
C GLU A 76 -9.50 5.27 -8.68
N ASN A 77 -8.49 6.14 -8.71
CA ASN A 77 -7.95 6.70 -9.96
C ASN A 77 -7.50 5.61 -10.94
N PHE A 78 -6.79 4.59 -10.45
CA PHE A 78 -6.40 3.43 -11.26
C PHE A 78 -7.64 2.74 -11.83
N CYS A 79 -8.61 2.40 -10.98
CA CYS A 79 -9.81 1.68 -11.42
C CYS A 79 -10.61 2.47 -12.45
N TYR A 80 -10.72 3.80 -12.31
CA TYR A 80 -11.35 4.66 -13.31
C TYR A 80 -10.59 4.68 -14.63
N ASN A 81 -9.25 4.82 -14.60
CA ASN A 81 -8.43 4.94 -15.81
C ASN A 81 -8.43 3.66 -16.65
N TYR A 82 -8.46 2.48 -16.01
CA TYR A 82 -8.47 1.18 -16.68
C TYR A 82 -9.86 0.50 -16.70
N ALA A 83 -10.91 1.23 -16.31
CA ALA A 83 -12.30 0.78 -16.34
C ALA A 83 -12.60 -0.53 -15.57
N PHE A 84 -11.94 -0.74 -14.43
CA PHE A 84 -12.28 -1.83 -13.53
C PHE A 84 -13.52 -1.49 -12.70
N ASN A 85 -14.38 -2.48 -12.45
CA ASN A 85 -15.33 -2.35 -11.34
C ASN A 85 -14.54 -2.34 -10.04
N PHE A 86 -14.98 -1.57 -9.05
CA PHE A 86 -14.28 -1.55 -7.77
C PHE A 86 -15.17 -1.29 -6.56
N LYS A 87 -14.65 -1.66 -5.38
CA LYS A 87 -15.30 -1.42 -4.09
C LYS A 87 -14.26 -1.13 -3.01
N ILE A 88 -14.56 -0.17 -2.14
CA ILE A 88 -13.84 0.02 -0.88
C ILE A 88 -14.55 -0.79 0.20
N VAL A 89 -13.88 -1.79 0.75
CA VAL A 89 -14.42 -2.72 1.74
C VAL A 89 -14.06 -2.23 3.14
N SER A 90 -15.01 -1.59 3.81
CA SER A 90 -14.83 -1.05 5.17
C SER A 90 -15.03 -2.06 6.29
N ASN A 91 -15.75 -3.15 6.01
CA ASN A 91 -15.93 -4.28 6.92
C ASN A 91 -15.84 -5.59 6.13
N LEU A 92 -14.76 -6.33 6.35
CA LEU A 92 -14.52 -7.59 5.65
C LEU A 92 -15.48 -8.70 6.09
N ASP A 93 -16.04 -8.63 7.31
CA ASP A 93 -16.95 -9.66 7.81
C ASP A 93 -18.25 -9.71 6.99
N GLU A 94 -18.72 -8.55 6.54
CA GLU A 94 -19.90 -8.37 5.68
C GLU A 94 -19.61 -8.56 4.18
N GLU A 95 -18.34 -8.71 3.79
CA GLU A 95 -17.97 -8.87 2.39
C GLU A 95 -18.17 -10.30 1.91
N GLU A 96 -18.90 -10.47 0.81
CA GLU A 96 -18.99 -11.72 0.07
C GLU A 96 -17.88 -11.80 -0.98
N VAL A 97 -17.19 -12.94 -1.02
CA VAL A 97 -16.10 -13.20 -1.96
C VAL A 97 -16.65 -13.90 -3.18
N GLY A 98 -16.39 -13.34 -4.37
CA GLY A 98 -16.76 -13.90 -5.66
C GLY A 98 -15.55 -14.28 -6.52
N GLU A 99 -15.78 -15.20 -7.44
CA GLU A 99 -14.83 -15.49 -8.53
C GLU A 99 -14.71 -14.27 -9.46
N GLY A 100 -13.52 -14.04 -10.03
CA GLY A 100 -13.22 -12.89 -10.87
C GLY A 100 -12.91 -11.61 -10.09
N GLU A 101 -12.70 -11.70 -8.78
CA GLU A 101 -12.40 -10.55 -7.90
C GLU A 101 -10.94 -10.55 -7.44
N VAL A 102 -10.37 -9.36 -7.26
CA VAL A 102 -9.05 -9.14 -6.63
C VAL A 102 -9.23 -8.39 -5.32
N TYR A 103 -8.60 -8.87 -4.26
CA TYR A 103 -8.56 -8.20 -2.96
C TYR A 103 -7.20 -7.61 -2.70
N ILE A 104 -7.17 -6.34 -2.28
CA ILE A 104 -5.96 -5.65 -1.84
C ILE A 104 -6.10 -5.42 -0.34
N ASN A 105 -5.28 -6.10 0.47
CA ASN A 105 -5.31 -5.96 1.93
C ASN A 105 -4.16 -5.05 2.41
N LEU A 106 -4.46 -4.17 3.36
CA LEU A 106 -3.46 -3.29 3.98
C LEU A 106 -2.90 -3.85 5.28
N MET A 107 -3.71 -4.61 6.02
CA MET A 107 -3.37 -5.13 7.36
C MET A 107 -3.25 -6.65 7.34
N GLU A 108 -2.35 -7.20 8.15
CA GLU A 108 -2.12 -8.65 8.26
C GLU A 108 -3.35 -9.39 8.81
N GLU A 109 -4.11 -8.77 9.73
CA GLU A 109 -5.34 -9.38 10.25
C GLU A 109 -6.39 -9.58 9.16
N ASP A 110 -6.49 -8.65 8.21
CA ASP A 110 -7.41 -8.74 7.08
C ASP A 110 -6.95 -9.81 6.07
N LEU A 111 -5.63 -10.01 5.93
CA LEU A 111 -5.08 -11.07 5.09
C LEU A 111 -5.55 -12.45 5.55
N VAL A 112 -5.47 -12.71 6.87
CA VAL A 112 -5.93 -13.99 7.43
C VAL A 112 -7.42 -14.18 7.20
N LYS A 113 -8.23 -13.14 7.43
CA LYS A 113 -9.68 -13.19 7.25
C LYS A 113 -10.10 -13.45 5.80
N ILE A 114 -9.49 -12.76 4.83
CA ILE A 114 -9.85 -12.94 3.41
C ILE A 114 -9.43 -14.33 2.92
N LEU A 115 -8.27 -14.83 3.34
CA LEU A 115 -7.83 -16.19 3.05
C LEU A 115 -8.81 -17.23 3.60
N ASP A 116 -9.22 -17.09 4.87
CA ASP A 116 -10.21 -17.96 5.50
C ASP A 116 -11.52 -18.00 4.71
N LYS A 117 -12.01 -16.85 4.23
CA LYS A 117 -13.22 -16.77 3.39
C LYS A 117 -13.04 -17.48 2.05
N ILE A 118 -11.93 -17.23 1.35
CA ILE A 118 -11.61 -17.86 0.06
C ILE A 118 -11.56 -19.39 0.21
N ILE A 119 -10.89 -19.90 1.25
CA ILE A 119 -10.77 -21.33 1.53
C ILE A 119 -12.15 -21.95 1.82
N ARG A 120 -13.00 -21.31 2.63
CA ARG A 120 -14.35 -21.81 2.94
C ARG A 120 -15.27 -21.91 1.73
N LEU A 121 -14.98 -21.15 0.68
CA LEU A 121 -15.73 -21.15 -0.58
C LEU A 121 -15.12 -22.08 -1.63
N ASP A 122 -14.08 -22.85 -1.28
CA ASP A 122 -13.33 -23.71 -2.20
C ASP A 122 -12.81 -22.96 -3.45
N LEU A 123 -12.50 -21.67 -3.32
CA LEU A 123 -11.96 -20.84 -4.40
C LEU A 123 -10.43 -20.88 -4.44
N THR A 124 -9.87 -20.88 -5.65
CA THR A 124 -8.41 -20.92 -5.85
C THR A 124 -7.81 -19.51 -5.99
N VAL A 125 -6.92 -19.13 -5.07
CA VAL A 125 -6.14 -17.87 -5.15
C VAL A 125 -5.22 -17.87 -6.38
N GLY A 126 -5.13 -16.73 -7.07
CA GLY A 126 -4.33 -16.54 -8.30
C GLY A 126 -4.95 -17.15 -9.56
N LYS A 127 -6.13 -17.76 -9.43
CA LYS A 127 -6.90 -18.31 -10.56
C LYS A 127 -8.31 -17.76 -10.59
N GLN A 128 -9.04 -17.94 -9.50
CA GLN A 128 -10.44 -17.51 -9.36
C GLN A 128 -10.54 -16.21 -8.56
N VAL A 129 -9.68 -16.03 -7.57
CA VAL A 129 -9.61 -14.82 -6.76
C VAL A 129 -8.17 -14.32 -6.71
N GLY A 130 -7.95 -13.05 -7.06
CA GLY A 130 -6.65 -12.41 -6.93
C GLY A 130 -6.44 -11.87 -5.51
N LEU A 131 -5.21 -11.87 -5.04
CA LEU A 131 -4.87 -11.30 -3.74
C LEU A 131 -3.55 -10.54 -3.81
N ILE A 132 -3.57 -9.28 -3.38
CA ILE A 132 -2.40 -8.40 -3.28
C ILE A 132 -2.29 -7.94 -1.83
N SER A 133 -1.08 -8.00 -1.28
CA SER A 133 -0.84 -7.55 0.08
C SER A 133 0.07 -6.35 0.15
N TYR A 134 -0.34 -5.34 0.91
CA TYR A 134 0.51 -4.21 1.21
C TYR A 134 1.63 -4.61 2.17
N ASN A 135 2.81 -4.02 1.97
CA ASN A 135 4.05 -4.26 2.72
C ASN A 135 4.60 -5.70 2.61
N GLU A 136 5.81 -5.83 2.10
CA GLU A 136 6.47 -7.12 1.96
C GLU A 136 6.94 -7.66 3.33
N THR A 137 6.78 -8.97 3.54
CA THR A 137 7.33 -9.66 4.71
C THR A 137 7.90 -11.02 4.29
N PRO A 138 8.95 -11.54 4.93
CA PRO A 138 9.56 -12.81 4.54
C PRO A 138 8.56 -13.98 4.43
N LEU A 139 7.52 -13.99 5.26
CA LEU A 139 6.48 -15.02 5.28
C LEU A 139 5.63 -15.04 4.00
N LYS A 140 5.36 -13.88 3.39
CA LYS A 140 4.51 -13.74 2.20
C LYS A 140 5.07 -14.48 0.97
N ASN A 141 6.37 -14.75 0.94
CA ASN A 141 6.99 -15.60 -0.09
C ASN A 141 6.47 -17.05 -0.11
N TYR A 142 5.99 -17.56 1.03
CA TYR A 142 5.66 -18.97 1.19
C TYR A 142 4.15 -19.24 1.23
N ILE A 143 3.33 -18.19 1.27
CA ILE A 143 1.87 -18.30 1.28
C ILE A 143 1.39 -18.52 -0.16
N MET A 144 0.64 -19.60 -0.42
CA MET A 144 -0.08 -19.83 -1.70
C MET A 144 0.78 -19.70 -2.97
N ASN A 145 1.94 -20.37 -3.02
CA ASN A 145 2.94 -20.23 -4.10
C ASN A 145 3.52 -18.81 -4.23
N GLY A 146 3.50 -18.06 -3.12
CA GLY A 146 3.96 -16.69 -3.03
C GLY A 146 2.81 -15.70 -3.20
N LEU A 147 2.67 -14.80 -2.24
CA LEU A 147 1.71 -13.71 -2.28
C LEU A 147 2.29 -12.52 -3.06
N THR A 148 1.54 -12.01 -4.03
CA THR A 148 1.85 -10.74 -4.69
C THR A 148 1.79 -9.61 -3.67
N THR A 149 2.82 -8.77 -3.65
CA THR A 149 2.91 -7.65 -2.70
C THR A 149 3.17 -6.33 -3.40
N ILE A 150 2.70 -5.25 -2.79
CA ILE A 150 3.09 -3.88 -3.13
C ILE A 150 3.68 -3.26 -1.87
N SER A 151 4.89 -2.71 -1.95
CA SER A 151 5.63 -2.32 -0.76
C SER A 151 6.60 -1.19 -1.02
N THR A 152 6.71 -0.30 -0.04
CA THR A 152 7.85 0.60 0.05
C THR A 152 9.12 -0.20 0.35
N ASP A 153 10.26 0.26 -0.15
CA ASP A 153 11.56 -0.30 0.17
C ASP A 153 12.05 0.27 1.50
N PHE A 154 11.62 -0.34 2.62
CA PHE A 154 11.97 0.11 3.97
C PHE A 154 13.49 0.15 4.23
N LYS A 155 14.25 -0.75 3.58
CA LYS A 155 15.71 -0.75 3.69
C LYS A 155 16.29 0.49 3.03
N THR A 156 15.84 0.80 1.82
CA THR A 156 16.25 2.02 1.12
C THR A 156 15.82 3.27 1.90
N MET A 157 14.61 3.29 2.47
CA MET A 157 14.13 4.40 3.29
C MET A 157 15.07 4.69 4.47
N GLY A 158 15.47 3.66 5.20
CA GLY A 158 16.40 3.80 6.33
C GLY A 158 17.78 4.29 5.91
N ILE A 159 18.32 3.79 4.79
CA ILE A 159 19.60 4.23 4.22
C ILE A 159 19.51 5.70 3.81
N THR A 160 18.45 6.10 3.11
CA THR A 160 18.21 7.48 2.69
C THR A 160 18.10 8.41 3.90
N ALA A 161 17.31 8.03 4.91
CA ALA A 161 17.19 8.81 6.15
C ALA A 161 18.56 9.02 6.84
N ALA A 162 19.36 7.95 6.94
CA ALA A 162 20.71 8.04 7.51
C ALA A 162 21.62 8.98 6.69
N ASN A 163 21.56 8.90 5.35
CA ASN A 163 22.34 9.76 4.46
C ASN A 163 21.93 11.24 4.57
N LEU A 164 20.63 11.53 4.72
CA LEU A 164 20.14 12.89 4.94
C LEU A 164 20.76 13.48 6.22
N VAL A 165 20.82 12.69 7.31
CA VAL A 165 21.45 13.09 8.57
C VAL A 165 22.95 13.26 8.43
N LEU A 166 23.66 12.26 7.89
CA LEU A 166 25.13 12.26 7.80
C LEU A 166 25.68 13.40 6.94
N ASN A 167 24.97 13.76 5.87
CA ASN A 167 25.37 14.83 4.97
C ASN A 167 24.75 16.19 5.32
N ASN A 168 23.95 16.26 6.39
CA ASN A 168 23.13 17.42 6.74
C ASN A 168 22.30 17.96 5.54
N SER A 169 21.84 17.05 4.66
CA SER A 169 20.99 17.38 3.51
C SER A 169 19.58 17.73 3.99
N LYS A 170 18.92 18.65 3.29
CA LYS A 170 17.52 19.04 3.51
C LYS A 170 16.63 18.64 2.33
N GLU A 171 17.08 17.67 1.56
CA GLU A 171 16.33 17.15 0.43
C GLU A 171 15.07 16.41 0.90
N HIS A 172 14.06 16.48 0.03
CA HIS A 172 12.80 15.76 0.14
C HIS A 172 12.80 14.66 -0.91
N ILE A 173 12.97 13.40 -0.47
CA ILE A 173 13.18 12.26 -1.34
C ILE A 173 11.99 11.31 -1.26
N GLU A 174 11.39 11.00 -2.40
CA GLU A 174 10.38 9.94 -2.50
C GLU A 174 11.06 8.58 -2.45
N ASN A 175 10.60 7.72 -1.54
CA ASN A 175 11.17 6.41 -1.35
C ASN A 175 10.69 5.46 -2.46
N PRO A 176 11.55 4.56 -2.98
CA PRO A 176 11.10 3.57 -3.95
C PRO A 176 9.98 2.70 -3.42
N PHE A 177 8.97 2.49 -4.26
CA PHE A 177 7.84 1.59 -4.04
C PHE A 177 7.82 0.54 -5.14
N LYS A 178 7.54 -0.72 -4.80
CA LYS A 178 7.73 -1.87 -5.69
C LYS A 178 6.56 -2.82 -5.64
N LEU A 179 6.15 -3.31 -6.81
CA LEU A 179 5.35 -4.51 -6.98
C LEU A 179 6.27 -5.74 -6.99
N ILE A 180 5.87 -6.80 -6.28
CA ILE A 180 6.49 -8.12 -6.39
C ILE A 180 5.40 -9.12 -6.78
N LEU A 181 5.31 -9.43 -8.07
CA LEU A 181 4.36 -10.39 -8.63
C LEU A 181 4.71 -11.83 -8.22
N ARG A 182 3.70 -12.57 -7.74
CA ARG A 182 3.79 -13.99 -7.39
C ARG A 182 2.48 -14.72 -7.72
N GLY A 183 2.34 -15.96 -7.22
CA GLY A 183 1.27 -16.89 -7.59
C GLY A 183 -0.14 -16.49 -7.17
N SER A 184 -0.34 -15.37 -6.47
CA SER A 184 -1.67 -14.90 -6.06
C SER A 184 -2.36 -13.94 -7.03
N LEU A 185 -1.79 -13.67 -8.21
CA LEU A 185 -2.41 -12.93 -9.32
C LEU A 185 -2.30 -13.66 -10.67
#